data_AF-A0A2V2GLK1-F1
#
_entry.id   AF-A0A2V2GLK1-F1
#
_cell.length_a   1.000
_cell.length_b   1.000
_cell.length_c   1.000
_cell.angle_alpha   90.00
_cell.angle_beta   90.00
_cell.angle_gamma   90.00
#
_symmetry.space_group_name_H-M   'P 1'
#
loop_
_entity.id
_entity.type
_entity.pdbx_description
1 polymer ?
#
loop_
_entity_poly.entity_id
_entity_poly.type
_entity_poly.pdbx_seq_one_letter_code
_entity_poly.pdbx_strand_id
1 'polypeptide(L)'
;MANKWLKAAAAAAMAGVLAFGATACNPKWNGNVTLKDWGEVVAGSNGGSVVETENYVYFVNGKETYTADNALGTPVKGALMAVEKSKLGTAEAKAELVVPKLFAAGDTEAGVYLFGDRAYFATPSTKKDTSGTVANDHLEFASMKLDGTDYTEYLTVNGNATDYRFAKTADEHVHVYYYDTEEQEVVDYDVTAGSSKTLNADNKASACVFLPNETVEKTGVVALYLVTPKNAGTAADEAYNDIYAVKAGEEAKLVVSGKRAESAVPPATYALSFAEGEYVFLTESRTYTEAESKTYGVSVSDLFASGLEKAAEYKDTALVAATSVIESLTEFYAAETDYIVKYTFKKETDGKYKGEKAFVAKVSATTLLSLEGNDLYYTTSDSKLAKTDVTAGTEAHETLVTEDAIVTDWYAPEYEAGQVFWLDNSNDGLSYVNYAALNAAAVGEDTDDDGEDDKWTIGKENVHFLGEMKETDKTQSVTLKIAALSTSITQIEYDRTAEEGERWTQEEQITAARAAYDALSDELKKNISEDDVNLLVKYENYLKVSKKLMDLAEYVEYDEGGWRLQAKAVTAENKGDYQAKIDEIEALMEELEFTSSDKAALLSGGLGAMQKMQSEIDKLN
;
A
#
# COMPACT_ATOMS: atom_id res chain seq x y z
N MET A 1 -9.06 -19.51 69.61
CA MET A 1 -7.88 -18.92 70.28
C MET A 1 -6.65 -19.30 69.47
N ALA A 2 -5.83 -18.30 69.11
CA ALA A 2 -4.53 -18.34 68.40
C ALA A 2 -4.54 -18.93 66.97
N ASN A 3 -4.05 -18.28 65.90
CA ASN A 3 -3.20 -17.09 65.77
C ASN A 3 -3.50 -16.33 64.48
N LYS A 4 -3.32 -15.02 64.56
CA LYS A 4 -3.45 -14.00 63.53
C LYS A 4 -2.01 -13.59 63.15
N TRP A 5 -1.79 -13.16 61.90
CA TRP A 5 -0.57 -12.53 61.32
C TRP A 5 0.48 -13.46 60.68
N LEU A 6 0.51 -13.49 59.34
CA LEU A 6 1.63 -12.95 58.54
C LEU A 6 1.09 -12.55 57.15
N LYS A 7 1.28 -11.28 56.79
CA LYS A 7 1.10 -10.74 55.43
C LYS A 7 2.43 -10.84 54.67
N ALA A 8 2.30 -10.79 53.34
CA ALA A 8 3.29 -10.37 52.35
C ALA A 8 4.39 -11.37 51.96
N ALA A 9 4.31 -11.90 50.74
CA ALA A 9 5.24 -11.62 49.63
C ALA A 9 5.01 -12.59 48.46
N ALA A 10 5.19 -12.07 47.24
CA ALA A 10 5.45 -12.77 45.98
C ALA A 10 4.26 -13.46 45.27
N ALA A 11 3.48 -12.67 44.54
CA ALA A 11 3.02 -13.06 43.21
C ALA A 11 3.53 -11.99 42.24
N ALA A 12 4.79 -12.13 41.81
CA ALA A 12 5.28 -11.46 40.62
C ALA A 12 4.81 -12.32 39.44
N ALA A 13 3.75 -11.89 38.76
CA ALA A 13 3.45 -12.35 37.42
C ALA A 13 4.62 -11.89 36.53
N MET A 14 5.37 -12.83 35.97
CA MET A 14 6.30 -12.54 34.88
C MET A 14 5.44 -12.15 33.68
N ALA A 15 5.26 -10.84 33.46
CA ALA A 15 5.08 -10.35 32.10
C ALA A 15 6.29 -10.85 31.29
N GLY A 16 6.08 -11.34 30.08
CA GLY A 16 7.12 -11.83 29.15
C GLY A 16 8.06 -10.73 28.65
N VAL A 17 8.51 -9.83 29.51
CA VAL A 17 9.61 -8.89 29.25
C VAL A 17 10.91 -9.66 29.40
N LEU A 18 11.48 -10.09 28.27
CA LEU A 18 12.86 -10.56 28.25
C LEU A 18 13.78 -9.36 28.57
N ALA A 19 14.28 -9.32 29.81
CA ALA A 19 15.32 -8.38 30.21
C ALA A 19 16.63 -8.74 29.49
N PHE A 20 16.82 -8.22 28.28
CA PHE A 20 18.11 -8.24 27.60
C PHE A 20 19.09 -7.33 28.36
N GLY A 21 19.85 -7.93 29.25
CA GLY A 21 20.89 -7.24 30.01
C GLY A 21 22.08 -6.89 29.13
N ALA A 22 22.16 -5.63 28.70
CA ALA A 22 23.41 -4.88 28.56
C ALA A 22 23.05 -3.39 28.36
N THR A 23 23.58 -2.52 29.21
CA THR A 23 23.67 -1.07 28.93
C THR A 23 24.58 -0.86 27.72
N ALA A 24 24.02 -1.00 26.52
CA ALA A 24 24.63 -0.48 25.32
C ALA A 24 24.40 1.03 25.31
N CYS A 25 25.43 1.81 24.99
CA CYS A 25 25.19 3.19 24.57
C CYS A 25 24.12 3.15 23.47
N ASN A 26 23.03 3.93 23.58
CA ASN A 26 22.07 4.04 22.48
C ASN A 26 22.87 4.27 21.20
N PRO A 27 22.76 3.37 20.20
CA PRO A 27 23.51 3.52 18.96
C PRO A 27 23.18 4.89 18.39
N LYS A 28 24.22 5.64 18.02
CA LYS A 28 24.05 7.00 17.49
C LYS A 28 24.12 6.94 15.99
N TRP A 29 23.04 7.36 15.34
CA TRP A 29 23.07 7.77 13.95
C TRP A 29 23.35 9.28 13.90
N ASN A 30 24.26 9.68 13.00
CA ASN A 30 24.60 11.07 12.74
C ASN A 30 24.13 11.45 11.33
N GLY A 31 22.86 11.19 11.05
CA GLY A 31 22.23 11.66 9.82
C GLY A 31 22.23 13.18 9.74
N ASN A 32 22.19 13.71 8.52
CA ASN A 32 22.05 15.14 8.29
C ASN A 32 20.64 15.44 7.80
N VAL A 33 19.66 15.31 8.71
CA VAL A 33 18.27 15.72 8.45
C VAL A 33 18.22 17.24 8.49
N THR A 34 17.69 17.85 7.43
CA THR A 34 17.64 19.32 7.28
C THR A 34 16.25 19.91 7.53
N LEU A 35 15.25 19.04 7.70
CA LEU A 35 13.88 19.37 8.06
C LEU A 35 13.82 20.20 9.34
N LYS A 36 13.03 21.27 9.33
CA LYS A 36 12.82 22.18 10.46
C LYS A 36 11.39 22.67 10.47
N ASP A 37 10.93 23.12 11.63
CA ASP A 37 9.61 23.74 11.75
C ASP A 37 8.49 22.82 11.21
N TRP A 38 8.50 21.54 11.59
CA TRP A 38 7.57 20.54 11.02
C TRP A 38 6.08 20.88 11.24
N GLY A 39 5.77 21.66 12.28
CA GLY A 39 4.42 22.10 12.62
C GLY A 39 3.62 21.02 13.35
N GLU A 40 2.33 21.29 13.56
CA GLU A 40 1.42 20.31 14.18
C GLU A 40 1.06 19.18 13.19
N VAL A 41 0.76 17.99 13.73
CA VAL A 41 0.22 16.86 12.95
C VAL A 41 -1.21 17.21 12.52
N VAL A 42 -1.55 16.93 11.27
CA VAL A 42 -2.92 17.12 10.76
C VAL A 42 -3.83 16.06 11.34
N ALA A 43 -5.00 16.50 11.85
CA ALA A 43 -5.94 15.62 12.53
C ALA A 43 -6.38 14.46 11.63
N GLY A 44 -6.31 13.24 12.17
CA GLY A 44 -6.64 12.00 11.48
C GLY A 44 -5.49 11.37 10.69
N SER A 45 -4.37 12.07 10.52
CA SER A 45 -3.26 11.58 9.68
C SER A 45 -2.27 10.66 10.40
N ASN A 46 -2.38 10.55 11.72
CA ASN A 46 -1.38 9.85 12.50
C ASN A 46 -1.51 8.33 12.40
N GLY A 47 -0.41 7.60 12.58
CA GLY A 47 -0.35 6.15 12.78
C GLY A 47 -0.63 5.26 11.58
N GLY A 48 -0.69 5.83 10.37
CA GLY A 48 -0.60 5.13 9.09
C GLY A 48 0.84 5.03 8.56
N SER A 49 0.97 4.57 7.32
CA SER A 49 2.23 4.53 6.58
C SER A 49 2.62 5.90 6.00
N VAL A 50 1.68 6.85 6.00
CA VAL A 50 1.84 8.26 5.68
C VAL A 50 1.34 9.08 6.88
N VAL A 51 2.04 10.16 7.20
CA VAL A 51 1.60 11.14 8.21
C VAL A 51 1.86 12.55 7.72
N GLU A 52 0.83 13.38 7.77
CA GLU A 52 0.84 14.79 7.40
C GLU A 52 1.07 15.67 8.64
N THR A 53 2.02 16.58 8.55
CA THR A 53 2.13 17.74 9.43
C THR A 53 1.81 19.02 8.66
N GLU A 54 1.79 20.18 9.32
CA GLU A 54 1.57 21.45 8.63
C GLU A 54 2.49 21.62 7.40
N ASN A 55 3.78 21.27 7.53
CA ASN A 55 4.81 21.57 6.54
C ASN A 55 5.38 20.33 5.80
N TYR A 56 5.20 19.11 6.30
CA TYR A 56 5.80 17.91 5.72
C TYR A 56 4.83 16.74 5.60
N VAL A 57 5.12 15.84 4.67
CA VAL A 57 4.57 14.49 4.63
C VAL A 57 5.68 13.53 5.02
N TYR A 58 5.44 12.72 6.03
CA TYR A 58 6.28 11.60 6.43
C TYR A 58 5.72 10.32 5.84
N PHE A 59 6.56 9.42 5.35
CA PHE A 59 6.09 8.18 4.74
C PHE A 59 7.09 7.03 4.91
N VAL A 60 6.56 5.80 4.99
CA VAL A 60 7.37 4.58 4.94
C VAL A 60 7.83 4.32 3.50
N ASN A 61 9.14 4.28 3.28
CA ASN A 61 9.75 4.22 1.96
C ASN A 61 9.71 2.82 1.34
N GLY A 62 8.52 2.36 1.02
CA GLY A 62 8.30 1.09 0.34
C GLY A 62 8.33 -0.15 1.22
N LYS A 63 7.92 -1.27 0.64
CA LYS A 63 7.79 -2.57 1.33
C LYS A 63 9.13 -3.27 1.43
N GLU A 64 9.50 -3.63 2.65
CA GLU A 64 10.70 -4.41 2.94
C GLU A 64 10.37 -5.58 3.89
N THR A 65 11.14 -6.67 3.80
CA THR A 65 10.93 -7.81 4.68
C THR A 65 11.45 -7.54 6.09
N TYR A 66 10.74 -8.03 7.11
CA TYR A 66 11.18 -7.92 8.51
C TYR A 66 12.52 -8.64 8.80
N THR A 67 12.98 -9.48 7.86
CA THR A 67 14.26 -10.20 7.91
C THR A 67 15.43 -9.42 7.30
N ALA A 68 15.18 -8.28 6.67
CA ALA A 68 16.23 -7.43 6.11
C ALA A 68 17.13 -6.84 7.21
N ASP A 69 18.31 -6.35 6.82
CA ASP A 69 19.23 -5.72 7.78
C ASP A 69 18.61 -4.43 8.35
N ASN A 70 18.31 -4.50 9.65
CA ASN A 70 17.66 -3.43 10.40
C ASN A 70 18.62 -2.75 11.39
N ALA A 71 19.94 -2.87 11.21
CA ALA A 71 20.88 -2.09 12.01
C ALA A 71 20.58 -0.57 11.87
N LEU A 72 20.68 0.17 12.98
CA LEU A 72 20.42 1.62 12.97
C LEU A 72 21.37 2.31 11.99
N GLY A 73 20.81 3.07 11.04
CA GLY A 73 21.58 3.75 10.00
C GLY A 73 21.62 2.99 8.66
N THR A 74 21.13 1.75 8.62
CA THR A 74 21.09 0.94 7.39
C THR A 74 19.91 1.25 6.47
N PRO A 75 18.65 1.30 6.93
CA PRO A 75 17.54 1.15 6.00
C PRO A 75 17.21 2.44 5.27
N VAL A 76 16.94 2.24 3.99
CA VAL A 76 16.52 3.21 2.99
C VAL A 76 15.15 2.78 2.52
N LYS A 77 14.98 1.56 2.01
CA LYS A 77 13.67 0.91 1.84
C LYS A 77 13.05 0.50 3.18
N GLY A 78 11.76 0.70 3.35
CA GLY A 78 11.03 0.47 4.61
C GLY A 78 11.39 1.47 5.71
N ALA A 79 12.18 2.50 5.44
CA ALA A 79 12.55 3.52 6.41
C ALA A 79 11.56 4.68 6.41
N LEU A 80 11.54 5.48 7.49
CA LEU A 80 10.75 6.72 7.49
C LEU A 80 11.52 7.81 6.74
N MET A 81 10.87 8.32 5.70
CA MET A 81 11.33 9.47 4.94
C MET A 81 10.35 10.63 5.15
N ALA A 82 10.75 11.83 4.75
CA ALA A 82 9.83 12.96 4.69
C ALA A 82 10.13 13.89 3.52
N VAL A 83 9.09 14.56 3.04
CA VAL A 83 9.14 15.54 1.96
C VAL A 83 8.38 16.81 2.35
N GLU A 84 8.87 17.96 1.94
CA GLU A 84 8.18 19.24 2.16
C GLU A 84 6.89 19.27 1.33
N LYS A 85 5.75 19.52 1.98
CA LYS A 85 4.42 19.51 1.33
C LYS A 85 4.33 20.50 0.19
N SER A 86 4.95 21.67 0.35
CA SER A 86 4.95 22.74 -0.65
C SER A 86 5.62 22.34 -1.98
N LYS A 87 6.36 21.22 -1.98
CA LYS A 87 7.12 20.72 -3.12
C LYS A 87 6.44 19.55 -3.84
N LEU A 88 5.40 18.95 -3.26
CA LEU A 88 4.65 17.87 -3.91
C LEU A 88 4.10 18.33 -5.27
N GLY A 89 4.16 17.46 -6.27
CA GLY A 89 3.79 17.77 -7.66
C GLY A 89 4.83 18.58 -8.44
N THR A 90 6.04 18.79 -7.88
CA THR A 90 7.12 19.53 -8.53
C THR A 90 8.40 18.69 -8.63
N ALA A 91 9.29 19.03 -9.57
CA ALA A 91 10.60 18.41 -9.69
C ALA A 91 11.54 18.67 -8.48
N GLU A 92 11.13 19.52 -7.53
CA GLU A 92 11.85 19.81 -6.29
C GLU A 92 11.45 18.88 -5.14
N ALA A 93 10.40 18.06 -5.28
CA ALA A 93 10.02 17.05 -4.29
C ALA A 93 11.17 16.05 -4.10
N LYS A 94 11.88 16.16 -2.98
CA LYS A 94 12.97 15.24 -2.61
C LYS A 94 12.77 14.80 -1.18
N ALA A 95 12.76 13.49 -0.98
CA ALA A 95 12.59 12.90 0.33
C ALA A 95 13.91 12.87 1.11
N GLU A 96 13.86 13.17 2.40
CA GLU A 96 14.98 13.03 3.33
C GLU A 96 14.74 11.84 4.26
N LEU A 97 15.79 11.06 4.54
CA LEU A 97 15.75 9.96 5.50
C LEU A 97 15.66 10.53 6.92
N VAL A 98 14.60 10.21 7.65
CA VAL A 98 14.33 10.70 9.01
C VAL A 98 14.68 9.63 10.04
N VAL A 99 14.16 8.42 9.86
CA VAL A 99 14.41 7.29 10.77
C VAL A 99 15.00 6.14 9.98
N PRO A 100 16.30 5.84 10.14
CA PRO A 100 16.94 4.71 9.49
C PRO A 100 16.72 3.43 10.32
N LYS A 101 15.45 3.04 10.43
CA LYS A 101 14.98 1.73 10.94
C LYS A 101 13.87 1.22 10.03
N LEU A 102 13.69 -0.09 9.96
CA LEU A 102 12.60 -0.72 9.21
C LEU A 102 11.27 -0.52 9.94
N PHE A 103 10.31 0.04 9.23
CA PHE A 103 8.90 0.00 9.54
C PHE A 103 8.37 -1.22 8.80
N ALA A 104 8.48 -2.38 9.42
CA ALA A 104 8.13 -3.68 8.83
C ALA A 104 7.48 -4.60 9.89
N ALA A 105 6.65 -3.99 10.75
CA ALA A 105 5.77 -4.74 11.64
C ALA A 105 4.79 -5.58 10.80
N GLY A 106 4.40 -6.72 11.35
CA GLY A 106 3.39 -7.60 10.76
C GLY A 106 1.96 -7.11 11.00
N ASP A 107 1.76 -6.22 11.97
CA ASP A 107 0.54 -5.40 12.08
C ASP A 107 0.61 -4.32 11.00
N THR A 108 -0.15 -4.51 9.93
CA THR A 108 -0.18 -3.62 8.76
C THR A 108 -1.17 -2.47 8.94
N GLU A 109 -1.91 -2.44 10.04
CA GLU A 109 -2.83 -1.35 10.38
C GLU A 109 -2.16 -0.31 11.30
N ALA A 110 -0.93 -0.61 11.78
CA ALA A 110 -0.11 0.33 12.53
C ALA A 110 1.09 0.81 11.70
N GLY A 111 1.33 2.11 11.71
CA GLY A 111 2.51 2.70 11.09
C GLY A 111 3.24 3.66 12.03
N VAL A 112 3.37 4.90 11.60
CA VAL A 112 4.21 5.92 12.24
C VAL A 112 3.36 6.84 13.11
N TYR A 113 3.73 7.02 14.37
CA TYR A 113 3.04 7.92 15.28
C TYR A 113 3.88 9.15 15.59
N LEU A 114 3.44 10.33 15.19
CA LEU A 114 4.12 11.59 15.47
C LEU A 114 3.51 12.27 16.69
N PHE A 115 4.33 12.50 17.71
CA PHE A 115 3.95 13.30 18.88
C PHE A 115 5.06 14.31 19.20
N GLY A 116 4.74 15.60 19.05
CA GLY A 116 5.71 16.68 19.26
C GLY A 116 6.83 16.64 18.22
N ASP A 117 8.06 16.45 18.67
CA ASP A 117 9.27 16.41 17.83
C ASP A 117 9.78 15.00 17.56
N ARG A 118 8.96 13.96 17.81
CA ARG A 118 9.38 12.56 17.72
C ARG A 118 8.41 11.70 16.90
N ALA A 119 9.00 10.75 16.17
CA ALA A 119 8.31 9.60 15.61
C ALA A 119 8.40 8.42 16.59
N TYR A 120 7.28 7.78 16.87
CA TYR A 120 7.11 6.56 17.66
C TYR A 120 6.64 5.44 16.73
N PHE A 121 7.25 4.27 16.86
CA PHE A 121 7.05 3.19 15.90
C PHE A 121 7.46 1.85 16.49
N ALA A 122 7.07 0.79 15.78
CA ALA A 122 7.55 -0.55 16.02
C ALA A 122 8.47 -1.04 14.90
N THR A 123 9.49 -1.82 15.24
CA THR A 123 10.51 -2.26 14.29
C THR A 123 10.98 -3.70 14.61
N PRO A 124 11.28 -4.56 13.62
CA PRO A 124 11.79 -5.89 13.87
C PRO A 124 13.08 -5.87 14.69
N SER A 125 13.20 -6.75 15.68
CA SER A 125 14.33 -6.72 16.60
C SER A 125 15.66 -7.06 15.94
N THR A 126 16.69 -6.31 16.34
CA THR A 126 18.09 -6.60 15.97
C THR A 126 18.86 -7.35 17.06
N LYS A 127 18.22 -7.55 18.22
CA LYS A 127 18.82 -8.25 19.36
C LYS A 127 19.00 -9.74 19.03
N LYS A 128 20.07 -10.32 19.58
CA LYS A 128 20.34 -11.75 19.43
C LYS A 128 19.68 -12.55 20.54
N ASP A 129 19.09 -13.67 20.17
CA ASP A 129 18.59 -14.67 21.09
C ASP A 129 19.74 -15.43 21.80
N THR A 130 19.39 -16.40 22.66
CA THR A 130 20.38 -17.24 23.35
C THR A 130 21.21 -18.14 22.41
N SER A 131 20.77 -18.33 21.16
CA SER A 131 21.50 -19.08 20.13
C SER A 131 22.47 -18.21 19.32
N GLY A 132 22.41 -16.88 19.49
CA GLY A 132 23.21 -15.90 18.75
C GLY A 132 22.58 -15.46 17.43
N THR A 133 21.34 -15.89 17.15
CA THR A 133 20.54 -15.54 15.98
C THR A 133 19.79 -14.24 16.22
N VAL A 134 19.69 -13.37 15.22
CA VAL A 134 18.89 -12.14 15.32
C VAL A 134 17.41 -12.50 15.45
N ALA A 135 16.76 -12.02 16.50
CA ALA A 135 15.38 -12.32 16.86
C ALA A 135 14.38 -11.42 16.11
N ASN A 136 14.48 -11.38 14.77
CA ASN A 136 13.65 -10.51 13.93
C ASN A 136 12.15 -10.84 13.91
N ASP A 137 11.76 -11.94 14.56
CA ASP A 137 10.39 -12.33 14.85
C ASP A 137 9.83 -11.65 16.12
N HIS A 138 10.64 -10.87 16.83
CA HIS A 138 10.23 -10.01 17.95
C HIS A 138 10.12 -8.56 17.50
N LEU A 139 9.23 -7.82 18.14
CA LEU A 139 8.94 -6.43 17.80
C LEU A 139 9.51 -5.49 18.88
N GLU A 140 10.26 -4.47 18.46
CA GLU A 140 10.81 -3.44 19.32
C GLU A 140 10.00 -2.16 19.18
N PHE A 141 9.52 -1.62 20.30
CA PHE A 141 8.89 -0.30 20.33
C PHE A 141 9.94 0.76 20.61
N ALA A 142 10.04 1.74 19.72
CA ALA A 142 11.10 2.74 19.73
C ALA A 142 10.57 4.13 19.37
N SER A 143 11.41 5.14 19.55
CA SER A 143 11.19 6.47 18.99
C SER A 143 12.49 7.11 18.54
N MET A 144 12.36 8.15 17.72
CA MET A 144 13.46 8.97 17.24
C MET A 144 12.97 10.39 17.00
N LYS A 145 13.82 11.40 17.23
CA LYS A 145 13.47 12.78 16.90
C LYS A 145 13.37 12.95 15.39
N LEU A 146 12.47 13.85 14.96
CA LEU A 146 12.26 14.20 13.56
C LEU A 146 13.45 14.91 12.91
N ASP A 147 14.38 15.43 13.71
CA ASP A 147 15.69 15.92 13.26
C ASP A 147 16.73 14.81 13.07
N GLY A 148 16.31 13.55 13.21
CA GLY A 148 17.17 12.39 13.05
C GLY A 148 18.07 12.10 14.24
N THR A 149 17.85 12.71 15.40
CA THR A 149 18.66 12.43 16.59
C THR A 149 17.91 11.59 17.62
N ASP A 150 18.62 11.17 18.66
CA ASP A 150 18.02 10.64 19.89
C ASP A 150 17.10 9.41 19.69
N TYR A 151 17.60 8.39 18.98
CA TYR A 151 16.96 7.08 18.92
C TYR A 151 16.90 6.44 20.32
N THR A 152 15.71 5.97 20.71
CA THR A 152 15.44 5.34 22.01
C THR A 152 14.54 4.13 21.84
N GLU A 153 14.98 2.98 22.36
CA GLU A 153 14.18 1.76 22.49
C GLU A 153 13.53 1.71 23.88
N TYR A 154 12.28 1.29 23.95
CA TYR A 154 11.51 1.25 25.19
C TYR A 154 11.29 -0.18 25.69
N LEU A 155 10.77 -1.05 24.83
CA LEU A 155 10.48 -2.44 25.16
C LEU A 155 10.50 -3.33 23.92
N THR A 156 10.63 -4.63 24.14
CA THR A 156 10.58 -5.66 23.10
C THR A 156 9.52 -6.68 23.46
N VAL A 157 8.64 -7.03 22.52
CA VAL A 157 7.59 -8.05 22.67
C VAL A 157 7.82 -9.22 21.73
N ASN A 158 7.21 -10.36 22.06
CA ASN A 158 7.21 -11.54 21.20
C ASN A 158 6.22 -11.33 20.05
N GLY A 159 6.61 -11.72 18.83
CA GLY A 159 5.73 -11.66 17.67
C GLY A 159 5.83 -10.35 16.89
N ASN A 160 6.35 -10.42 15.66
CA ASN A 160 6.46 -9.28 14.75
C ASN A 160 5.08 -8.73 14.33
N ALA A 161 4.03 -9.53 14.42
CA ALA A 161 2.65 -9.16 14.12
C ALA A 161 1.83 -8.83 15.39
N THR A 162 2.48 -8.39 16.46
CA THR A 162 1.76 -7.93 17.66
C THR A 162 0.96 -6.68 17.32
N ASP A 163 -0.35 -6.72 17.48
CA ASP A 163 -1.23 -5.56 17.27
C ASP A 163 -0.93 -4.48 18.31
N TYR A 164 -0.82 -3.22 17.88
CA TYR A 164 -0.50 -2.11 18.78
C TYR A 164 -1.03 -0.76 18.30
N ARG A 165 -1.14 0.19 19.25
CA ARG A 165 -1.33 1.62 18.97
C ARG A 165 -0.52 2.46 19.94
N PHE A 166 0.10 3.54 19.45
CA PHE A 166 0.56 4.59 20.33
C PHE A 166 -0.52 5.64 20.53
N ALA A 167 -0.62 6.18 21.74
CA ALA A 167 -1.52 7.28 22.04
C ALA A 167 -0.85 8.26 23.01
N LYS A 168 -1.18 9.55 22.84
CA LYS A 168 -0.75 10.61 23.74
C LYS A 168 -1.90 10.99 24.67
N THR A 169 -1.60 11.10 25.96
CA THR A 169 -2.54 11.52 27.00
C THR A 169 -2.67 13.04 27.08
N ALA A 170 -3.65 13.52 27.83
CA ALA A 170 -3.85 14.96 28.06
C ALA A 170 -2.71 15.62 28.86
N ASP A 171 -1.91 14.85 29.60
CA ASP A 171 -0.70 15.30 30.30
C ASP A 171 0.58 15.09 29.48
N GLU A 172 0.45 14.87 28.18
CA GLU A 172 1.54 14.74 27.21
C GLU A 172 2.43 13.50 27.40
N HIS A 173 1.98 12.52 28.20
CA HIS A 173 2.61 11.21 28.25
C HIS A 173 2.26 10.43 26.97
N VAL A 174 3.26 9.82 26.37
CA VAL A 174 3.07 8.86 25.29
C VAL A 174 3.02 7.45 25.87
N HIS A 175 2.06 6.67 25.40
CA HIS A 175 1.84 5.29 25.78
C HIS A 175 1.82 4.42 24.52
N VAL A 176 2.26 3.17 24.65
CA VAL A 176 1.99 2.11 23.67
C VAL A 176 1.07 1.07 24.30
N TYR A 177 -0.02 0.80 23.59
CA TYR A 177 -0.96 -0.26 23.93
C TYR A 177 -0.71 -1.41 22.97
N TYR A 178 -0.60 -2.63 23.49
CA TYR A 178 -0.43 -3.81 22.66
C TYR A 178 -1.24 -4.99 23.20
N TYR A 179 -1.57 -5.93 22.31
CA TYR A 179 -2.28 -7.16 22.66
C TYR A 179 -1.35 -8.37 22.56
N ASP A 180 -0.96 -8.91 23.72
CA ASP A 180 -0.24 -10.18 23.81
C ASP A 180 -1.24 -11.32 23.60
N THR A 181 -1.27 -11.85 22.38
CA THR A 181 -2.21 -12.92 22.01
C THR A 181 -1.90 -14.24 22.71
N GLU A 182 -0.63 -14.51 23.04
CA GLU A 182 -0.24 -15.77 23.72
C GLU A 182 -0.70 -15.76 25.18
N GLU A 183 -0.46 -14.66 25.88
CA GLU A 183 -0.87 -14.51 27.28
C GLU A 183 -2.34 -14.10 27.44
N GLN A 184 -2.95 -13.60 26.35
CA GLN A 184 -4.30 -13.03 26.32
C GLN A 184 -4.41 -11.78 27.20
N GLU A 185 -3.42 -10.89 27.07
CA GLU A 185 -3.25 -9.67 27.86
C GLU A 185 -3.26 -8.42 26.99
N VAL A 186 -4.05 -7.42 27.39
CA VAL A 186 -3.98 -6.05 26.86
C VAL A 186 -3.11 -5.25 27.81
N VAL A 187 -2.01 -4.72 27.31
CA VAL A 187 -1.00 -4.03 28.11
C VAL A 187 -0.92 -2.57 27.71
N ASP A 188 -0.91 -1.70 28.71
CA ASP A 188 -0.55 -0.28 28.59
C ASP A 188 0.89 -0.10 29.10
N TYR A 189 1.77 0.40 28.24
CA TYR A 189 3.13 0.80 28.60
C TYR A 189 3.31 2.31 28.39
N ASP A 190 3.50 3.02 29.49
CA ASP A 190 3.88 4.43 29.48
C ASP A 190 5.37 4.54 29.10
N VAL A 191 5.65 4.96 27.85
CA VAL A 191 7.02 5.13 27.35
C VAL A 191 7.72 6.34 27.95
N THR A 192 6.95 7.27 28.50
CA THR A 192 7.46 8.49 29.15
C THR A 192 7.95 8.18 30.57
N ALA A 193 7.18 7.37 31.31
CA ALA A 193 7.52 6.97 32.68
C ALA A 193 8.34 5.66 32.76
N GLY A 194 8.33 4.84 31.71
CA GLY A 194 9.00 3.54 31.68
C GLY A 194 8.30 2.49 32.56
N SER A 195 6.97 2.51 32.60
CA SER A 195 6.15 1.62 33.44
C SER A 195 5.03 0.94 32.66
N SER A 196 4.72 -0.30 33.01
CA SER A 196 3.68 -1.10 32.35
C SER A 196 2.54 -1.50 33.28
N LYS A 197 1.40 -1.81 32.68
CA LYS A 197 0.21 -2.29 33.37
C LYS A 197 -0.63 -3.19 32.46
N THR A 198 -0.93 -4.40 32.92
CA THR A 198 -1.93 -5.29 32.29
C THR A 198 -3.34 -4.81 32.65
N LEU A 199 -4.15 -4.45 31.66
CA LEU A 199 -5.48 -3.85 31.85
C LEU A 199 -6.56 -4.86 32.22
N ASN A 200 -6.35 -6.13 31.86
CA ASN A 200 -7.24 -7.25 32.15
C ASN A 200 -6.65 -8.23 33.18
N ALA A 201 -5.88 -7.77 34.17
CA ALA A 201 -5.11 -8.62 35.08
C ALA A 201 -5.89 -9.76 35.78
N ASP A 202 -7.20 -9.61 35.99
CA ASP A 202 -8.02 -10.62 36.67
C ASP A 202 -8.62 -11.68 35.74
N ASN A 203 -8.66 -11.45 34.42
CA ASN A 203 -9.32 -12.33 33.45
C ASN A 203 -8.66 -12.23 32.06
N LYS A 204 -8.62 -13.34 31.31
CA LYS A 204 -8.03 -13.35 29.97
C LYS A 204 -8.88 -12.58 28.96
N ALA A 205 -8.24 -11.79 28.10
CA ALA A 205 -8.87 -11.11 26.98
C ALA A 205 -8.95 -12.07 25.78
N SER A 206 -10.16 -12.34 25.31
CA SER A 206 -10.39 -13.24 24.16
C SER A 206 -10.13 -12.59 22.80
N ALA A 207 -10.19 -11.26 22.74
CA ALA A 207 -9.86 -10.45 21.57
C ALA A 207 -9.61 -9.00 22.01
N CYS A 208 -8.85 -8.26 21.22
CA CYS A 208 -8.64 -6.83 21.32
C CYS A 208 -8.75 -6.23 19.92
N VAL A 209 -9.42 -5.09 19.80
CA VAL A 209 -9.49 -4.29 18.58
C VAL A 209 -8.96 -2.91 18.90
N PHE A 210 -7.90 -2.54 18.21
CA PHE A 210 -7.37 -1.18 18.25
C PHE A 210 -8.16 -0.28 17.32
N LEU A 211 -8.48 0.92 17.77
CA LEU A 211 -9.31 1.84 17.00
C LEU A 211 -8.46 2.62 15.97
N PRO A 212 -9.07 3.04 14.85
CA PRO A 212 -8.43 3.95 13.90
C PRO A 212 -7.95 5.23 14.57
N ASN A 213 -6.84 5.81 14.09
CA ASN A 213 -6.19 6.91 14.78
C ASN A 213 -7.02 8.19 14.80
N GLU A 214 -7.78 8.49 13.73
CA GLU A 214 -8.72 9.61 13.75
C GLU A 214 -9.76 9.47 14.86
N THR A 215 -10.11 8.23 15.23
CA THR A 215 -11.03 7.94 16.33
C THR A 215 -10.35 8.05 17.69
N VAL A 216 -9.09 7.63 17.81
CA VAL A 216 -8.30 7.81 19.03
C VAL A 216 -8.15 9.31 19.31
N GLU A 217 -7.79 10.12 18.32
CA GLU A 217 -7.61 11.58 18.47
C GLU A 217 -8.89 12.29 18.90
N LYS A 218 -10.04 11.89 18.35
CA LYS A 218 -11.34 12.53 18.66
C LYS A 218 -11.93 12.08 19.99
N THR A 219 -11.76 10.81 20.37
CA THR A 219 -12.48 10.21 21.52
C THR A 219 -11.58 9.95 22.73
N GLY A 220 -10.28 9.83 22.50
CA GLY A 220 -9.28 9.33 23.45
C GLY A 220 -9.33 7.83 23.71
N VAL A 221 -10.29 7.09 23.10
CA VAL A 221 -10.42 5.64 23.26
C VAL A 221 -9.45 4.97 22.31
N VAL A 222 -8.54 4.14 22.83
CA VAL A 222 -7.46 3.49 22.08
C VAL A 222 -7.86 2.09 21.62
N ALA A 223 -8.54 1.34 22.48
CA ALA A 223 -8.86 -0.05 22.23
C ALA A 223 -10.18 -0.49 22.87
N LEU A 224 -10.78 -1.52 22.27
CA LEU A 224 -11.89 -2.30 22.81
C LEU A 224 -11.44 -3.75 22.98
N TYR A 225 -11.74 -4.38 24.12
CA TYR A 225 -11.37 -5.79 24.32
C TYR A 225 -12.47 -6.59 25.01
N LEU A 226 -12.47 -7.90 24.73
CA LEU A 226 -13.50 -8.85 25.18
C LEU A 226 -12.97 -9.72 26.31
N VAL A 227 -13.67 -9.74 27.44
CA VAL A 227 -13.34 -10.58 28.61
C VAL A 227 -14.47 -11.54 28.91
N THR A 228 -14.15 -12.81 29.11
CA THR A 228 -15.06 -13.80 29.71
C THR A 228 -14.83 -13.83 31.22
N PRO A 229 -15.76 -13.33 32.06
CA PRO A 229 -15.55 -13.29 33.50
C PRO A 229 -15.55 -14.68 34.12
N LYS A 230 -14.83 -14.85 35.23
CA LYS A 230 -14.92 -16.06 36.06
C LYS A 230 -16.06 -15.98 37.08
N ASN A 231 -16.75 -17.09 37.28
CA ASN A 231 -17.73 -17.25 38.34
C ASN A 231 -17.04 -17.23 39.71
N ALA A 232 -17.44 -16.32 40.59
CA ALA A 232 -16.79 -16.12 41.89
C ALA A 232 -16.85 -17.34 42.83
N GLY A 233 -17.81 -18.26 42.65
CA GLY A 233 -17.97 -19.45 43.49
C GLY A 233 -17.27 -20.70 42.96
N THR A 234 -17.12 -20.81 41.64
CA THR A 234 -16.59 -22.03 40.99
C THR A 234 -15.26 -21.83 40.26
N ALA A 235 -14.85 -20.57 40.03
CA ALA A 235 -13.73 -20.18 39.17
C ALA A 235 -13.83 -20.70 37.72
N ALA A 236 -15.02 -21.16 37.30
CA ALA A 236 -15.31 -21.51 35.91
C ALA A 236 -15.62 -20.27 35.09
N ASP A 237 -15.44 -20.34 33.77
CA ASP A 237 -15.88 -19.28 32.86
C ASP A 237 -17.39 -19.11 32.91
N GLU A 238 -17.83 -17.85 32.92
CA GLU A 238 -19.23 -17.52 32.71
C GLU A 238 -19.63 -17.75 31.25
N ALA A 239 -20.92 -17.96 31.00
CA ALA A 239 -21.46 -18.18 29.65
C ALA A 239 -21.71 -16.87 28.87
N TYR A 240 -21.21 -15.74 29.37
CA TYR A 240 -21.25 -14.43 28.72
C TYR A 240 -19.85 -13.83 28.68
N ASN A 241 -19.67 -12.83 27.80
CA ASN A 241 -18.50 -11.97 27.83
C ASN A 241 -18.93 -10.49 28.00
N ASP A 242 -17.95 -9.67 28.33
CA ASP A 242 -18.06 -8.25 28.57
C ASP A 242 -17.12 -7.50 27.63
N ILE A 243 -17.54 -6.33 27.15
CA ILE A 243 -16.72 -5.42 26.33
C ILE A 243 -16.18 -4.33 27.25
N TYR A 244 -14.86 -4.17 27.25
CA TYR A 244 -14.16 -3.09 27.92
C TYR A 244 -13.60 -2.12 26.89
N ALA A 245 -13.60 -0.83 27.23
CA ALA A 245 -12.98 0.24 26.45
C ALA A 245 -11.87 0.90 27.25
N VAL A 246 -10.76 1.22 26.58
CA VAL A 246 -9.58 1.83 27.18
C VAL A 246 -9.39 3.22 26.61
N LYS A 247 -9.29 4.22 27.48
CA LYS A 247 -8.79 5.55 27.09
C LYS A 247 -7.31 5.68 27.39
N ALA A 248 -6.62 6.52 26.61
CA ALA A 248 -5.20 6.78 26.80
C ALA A 248 -4.92 7.24 28.24
N GLY A 249 -4.11 6.49 28.98
CA GLY A 249 -3.68 6.76 30.35
C GLY A 249 -4.72 6.44 31.42
N GLU A 250 -5.87 5.84 31.05
CA GLU A 250 -6.98 5.60 31.97
C GLU A 250 -7.20 4.10 32.28
N GLU A 251 -7.93 3.84 33.36
CA GLU A 251 -8.44 2.50 33.67
C GLU A 251 -9.46 2.05 32.61
N ALA A 252 -9.44 0.74 32.29
CA ALA A 252 -10.42 0.18 31.39
C ALA A 252 -11.85 0.28 31.97
N LYS A 253 -12.79 0.69 31.12
CA LYS A 253 -14.20 0.86 31.47
C LYS A 253 -15.03 -0.26 30.86
N LEU A 254 -15.82 -0.97 31.68
CA LEU A 254 -16.88 -1.85 31.19
C LEU A 254 -17.94 -1.01 30.44
N VAL A 255 -18.07 -1.23 29.13
CA VAL A 255 -19.03 -0.48 28.28
C VAL A 255 -20.26 -1.31 27.92
N VAL A 256 -20.11 -2.63 27.80
CA VAL A 256 -21.23 -3.54 27.52
C VAL A 256 -21.05 -4.82 28.33
N SER A 257 -22.12 -5.27 29.00
CA SER A 257 -22.12 -6.58 29.67
C SER A 257 -23.05 -7.57 29.00
N GLY A 258 -22.58 -8.81 28.88
CA GLY A 258 -23.38 -9.94 28.43
C GLY A 258 -24.19 -10.59 29.55
N LYS A 259 -23.96 -10.16 30.80
CA LYS A 259 -24.72 -10.61 31.96
C LYS A 259 -26.16 -10.13 31.88
N ARG A 260 -27.12 -11.02 32.14
CA ARG A 260 -28.55 -10.69 32.18
C ARG A 260 -29.09 -10.91 33.59
N ALA A 261 -29.91 -9.95 34.05
CA ALA A 261 -30.46 -9.92 35.40
C ALA A 261 -31.65 -10.88 35.60
N GLU A 262 -32.32 -11.27 34.51
CA GLU A 262 -33.54 -12.08 34.54
C GLU A 262 -33.29 -13.52 34.13
N SER A 263 -33.80 -14.47 34.92
CA SER A 263 -33.61 -15.92 34.71
C SER A 263 -34.22 -16.46 33.40
N ALA A 264 -35.01 -15.66 32.69
CA ALA A 264 -35.65 -16.04 31.42
C ALA A 264 -34.88 -15.59 30.17
N VAL A 265 -33.87 -14.71 30.32
CA VAL A 265 -33.05 -14.23 29.20
C VAL A 265 -31.68 -14.91 29.31
N PRO A 266 -31.25 -15.69 28.30
CA PRO A 266 -29.95 -16.32 28.31
C PRO A 266 -28.84 -15.25 28.32
N PRO A 267 -27.66 -15.59 28.88
CA PRO A 267 -26.47 -14.77 28.75
C PRO A 267 -26.15 -14.48 27.28
N ALA A 268 -25.57 -13.32 27.02
CA ALA A 268 -25.16 -12.92 25.68
C ALA A 268 -23.64 -12.96 25.56
N THR A 269 -23.15 -13.35 24.38
CA THR A 269 -21.77 -13.12 23.97
C THR A 269 -21.72 -12.08 22.87
N TYR A 270 -20.64 -11.32 22.82
CA TYR A 270 -20.38 -10.31 21.80
C TYR A 270 -19.13 -10.68 21.02
N ALA A 271 -19.15 -10.36 19.73
CA ALA A 271 -17.98 -10.27 18.89
C ALA A 271 -17.85 -8.83 18.38
N LEU A 272 -16.64 -8.28 18.41
CA LEU A 272 -16.31 -7.04 17.71
C LEU A 272 -16.13 -7.42 16.25
N SER A 273 -17.04 -6.95 15.39
CA SER A 273 -17.07 -7.34 13.98
C SER A 273 -16.01 -6.60 13.18
N PHE A 274 -15.94 -5.27 13.34
CA PHE A 274 -14.90 -4.40 12.80
C PHE A 274 -15.08 -2.98 13.37
N ALA A 275 -14.08 -2.12 13.19
CA ALA A 275 -14.14 -0.69 13.50
C ALA A 275 -13.66 0.10 12.27
N GLU A 276 -14.42 1.12 11.89
CA GLU A 276 -14.10 1.95 10.72
C GLU A 276 -14.56 3.38 10.99
N GLY A 277 -13.68 4.34 10.73
CA GLY A 277 -13.88 5.71 11.18
C GLY A 277 -14.20 5.74 12.67
N GLU A 278 -15.20 6.55 13.04
CA GLU A 278 -15.68 6.73 14.41
C GLU A 278 -16.63 5.62 14.91
N TYR A 279 -16.91 4.61 14.08
CA TYR A 279 -17.94 3.62 14.35
C TYR A 279 -17.36 2.25 14.66
N VAL A 280 -18.03 1.54 15.55
CA VAL A 280 -17.75 0.14 15.82
C VAL A 280 -19.01 -0.68 15.61
N PHE A 281 -18.82 -1.84 14.98
CA PHE A 281 -19.87 -2.80 14.73
C PHE A 281 -19.63 -4.04 15.58
N LEU A 282 -20.69 -4.52 16.22
CA LEU A 282 -20.63 -5.67 17.11
C LEU A 282 -21.82 -6.59 16.88
N THR A 283 -21.55 -7.87 17.06
CA THR A 283 -22.55 -8.92 16.94
C THR A 283 -22.84 -9.52 18.30
N GLU A 284 -24.07 -9.36 18.78
CA GLU A 284 -24.59 -10.04 19.97
C GLU A 284 -25.11 -11.42 19.56
N SER A 285 -24.70 -12.47 20.28
CA SER A 285 -25.16 -13.83 20.09
C SER A 285 -25.79 -14.38 21.36
N ARG A 286 -26.89 -15.12 21.20
CA ARG A 286 -27.63 -15.76 22.30
C ARG A 286 -28.10 -17.14 21.90
N THR A 287 -28.11 -18.06 22.86
CA THR A 287 -28.62 -19.42 22.65
C THR A 287 -29.89 -19.62 23.46
N TYR A 288 -31.04 -19.65 22.76
CA TYR A 288 -32.33 -20.08 23.29
C TYR A 288 -32.57 -21.56 22.92
N THR A 289 -33.77 -21.92 22.44
CA THR A 289 -34.00 -23.17 21.69
C THR A 289 -33.36 -23.15 20.30
N GLU A 290 -33.21 -21.96 19.73
CA GLU A 290 -32.46 -21.68 18.49
C GLU A 290 -31.46 -20.56 18.77
N ALA A 291 -30.36 -20.52 18.00
CA ALA A 291 -29.38 -19.45 18.11
C ALA A 291 -29.93 -18.16 17.48
N GLU A 292 -29.83 -17.05 18.22
CA GLU A 292 -30.19 -15.72 17.75
C GLU A 292 -28.91 -14.87 17.68
N SER A 293 -28.77 -14.08 16.61
CA SER A 293 -27.67 -13.15 16.41
C SER A 293 -28.21 -11.79 15.97
N LYS A 294 -27.66 -10.71 16.52
CA LYS A 294 -28.04 -9.32 16.23
C LYS A 294 -26.81 -8.48 16.00
N THR A 295 -26.87 -7.59 15.02
CA THR A 295 -25.77 -6.66 14.71
C THR A 295 -26.15 -5.26 15.15
N TYR A 296 -25.22 -4.61 15.84
CA TYR A 296 -25.33 -3.23 16.27
C TYR A 296 -24.18 -2.42 15.71
N GLY A 297 -24.46 -1.17 15.34
CA GLY A 297 -23.44 -0.17 15.01
C GLY A 297 -23.63 1.04 15.90
N VAL A 298 -22.53 1.60 16.40
CA VAL A 298 -22.55 2.70 17.37
C VAL A 298 -21.27 3.52 17.22
N SER A 299 -21.35 4.83 17.45
CA SER A 299 -20.13 5.64 17.55
C SER A 299 -19.33 5.22 18.78
N VAL A 300 -17.99 5.24 18.69
CA VAL A 300 -17.11 4.90 19.82
C VAL A 300 -17.40 5.80 21.02
N SER A 301 -17.65 7.08 20.79
CA SER A 301 -18.05 8.04 21.84
C SER A 301 -19.33 7.63 22.57
N ASP A 302 -20.36 7.21 21.84
CA ASP A 302 -21.64 6.80 22.45
C ASP A 302 -21.55 5.44 23.14
N LEU A 303 -20.78 4.51 22.57
CA LEU A 303 -20.47 3.22 23.21
C LEU A 303 -19.75 3.45 24.53
N PHE A 304 -18.74 4.31 24.54
CA PHE A 304 -18.00 4.64 25.75
C PHE A 304 -18.90 5.33 26.78
N ALA A 305 -19.76 6.26 26.37
CA ALA A 305 -20.60 7.03 27.28
C ALA A 305 -21.77 6.22 27.86
N SER A 306 -22.46 5.46 27.02
CA SER A 306 -23.80 4.89 27.30
C SER A 306 -23.99 3.44 26.85
N GLY A 307 -22.92 2.74 26.44
CA GLY A 307 -23.03 1.37 25.94
C GLY A 307 -23.90 1.33 24.68
N LEU A 308 -24.81 0.36 24.59
CA LEU A 308 -25.66 0.14 23.43
C LEU A 308 -26.94 0.99 23.41
N GLU A 309 -27.15 1.92 24.35
CA GLU A 309 -28.39 2.71 24.43
C GLU A 309 -28.69 3.53 23.16
N LYS A 310 -27.64 3.98 22.47
CA LYS A 310 -27.74 4.75 21.22
C LYS A 310 -27.38 3.95 19.97
N ALA A 311 -27.14 2.65 20.10
CA ALA A 311 -26.75 1.82 18.97
C ALA A 311 -27.89 1.66 17.95
N ALA A 312 -27.52 1.61 16.68
CA ALA A 312 -28.40 1.19 15.60
C ALA A 312 -28.43 -0.35 15.54
N GLU A 313 -29.58 -0.97 15.81
CA GLU A 313 -29.78 -2.41 15.56
C GLU A 313 -30.14 -2.63 14.09
N TYR A 314 -29.36 -3.46 13.38
CA TYR A 314 -29.58 -3.76 11.97
C TYR A 314 -30.35 -5.07 11.79
N LYS A 315 -31.35 -5.04 10.90
CA LYS A 315 -32.11 -6.22 10.49
C LYS A 315 -31.33 -7.07 9.49
N ASP A 316 -30.60 -6.41 8.59
CA ASP A 316 -29.87 -7.05 7.50
C ASP A 316 -28.41 -7.28 7.88
N THR A 317 -28.15 -8.09 8.91
CA THR A 317 -26.80 -8.42 9.42
C THR A 317 -25.82 -8.83 8.32
N ALA A 318 -26.28 -9.61 7.34
CA ALA A 318 -25.44 -10.06 6.23
C ALA A 318 -24.96 -8.91 5.33
N LEU A 319 -25.75 -7.84 5.19
CA LEU A 319 -25.34 -6.66 4.40
C LEU A 319 -24.28 -5.84 5.13
N VAL A 320 -24.46 -5.65 6.45
CA VAL A 320 -23.45 -4.98 7.28
C VAL A 320 -22.12 -5.72 7.23
N ALA A 321 -22.14 -7.05 7.30
CA ALA A 321 -20.93 -7.87 7.22
C ALA A 321 -20.26 -7.90 5.84
N ALA A 322 -20.99 -7.55 4.77
CA ALA A 322 -20.47 -7.50 3.39
C ALA A 322 -20.05 -6.09 2.94
N THR A 323 -20.24 -5.08 3.79
CA THR A 323 -19.85 -3.69 3.53
C THR A 323 -18.36 -3.51 3.72
N SER A 324 -17.76 -2.63 2.91
CA SER A 324 -16.31 -2.39 2.93
C SER A 324 -15.93 -0.94 3.24
N VAL A 325 -16.82 0.03 3.00
CA VAL A 325 -16.60 1.44 3.35
C VAL A 325 -17.82 2.03 4.04
N ILE A 326 -17.64 2.76 5.15
CA ILE A 326 -18.71 3.31 5.99
C ILE A 326 -18.58 4.82 6.16
N GLU A 327 -19.51 5.54 5.53
CA GLU A 327 -19.62 6.99 5.64
C GLU A 327 -20.37 7.41 6.91
N SER A 328 -21.40 6.64 7.31
CA SER A 328 -22.16 6.87 8.54
C SER A 328 -22.90 5.61 8.98
N LEU A 329 -23.51 5.60 10.16
CA LEU A 329 -24.44 4.54 10.60
C LEU A 329 -25.68 4.36 9.69
N THR A 330 -25.84 5.19 8.66
CA THR A 330 -26.96 5.07 7.70
C THR A 330 -26.53 4.93 6.26
N GLU A 331 -25.24 5.07 5.92
CA GLU A 331 -24.76 5.12 4.53
C GLU A 331 -23.45 4.35 4.36
N PHE A 332 -23.54 3.24 3.63
CA PHE A 332 -22.52 2.20 3.52
C PHE A 332 -22.26 1.89 2.04
N TYR A 333 -21.04 1.51 1.68
CA TYR A 333 -20.67 1.11 0.32
C TYR A 333 -20.08 -0.31 0.29
N ALA A 334 -20.44 -1.06 -0.75
CA ALA A 334 -19.91 -2.40 -0.99
C ALA A 334 -19.61 -2.61 -2.49
N ALA A 335 -18.65 -3.48 -2.77
CA ALA A 335 -18.41 -3.98 -4.11
C ALA A 335 -19.29 -5.21 -4.38
N GLU A 336 -19.98 -5.22 -5.51
CA GLU A 336 -20.67 -6.37 -6.06
C GLU A 336 -20.19 -6.63 -7.49
N THR A 337 -20.54 -7.78 -8.07
CA THR A 337 -20.14 -8.12 -9.44
C THR A 337 -20.55 -7.01 -10.41
N ASP A 338 -19.55 -6.32 -10.97
CA ASP A 338 -19.64 -5.22 -11.94
C ASP A 338 -20.34 -3.94 -11.43
N TYR A 339 -20.54 -3.80 -10.12
CA TYR A 339 -21.12 -2.58 -9.55
C TYR A 339 -20.54 -2.21 -8.18
N ILE A 340 -20.50 -0.90 -7.93
CA ILE A 340 -20.46 -0.37 -6.57
C ILE A 340 -21.90 -0.08 -6.14
N VAL A 341 -22.24 -0.51 -4.92
CA VAL A 341 -23.58 -0.35 -4.36
C VAL A 341 -23.54 0.49 -3.10
N LYS A 342 -24.51 1.40 -2.98
CA LYS A 342 -24.77 2.16 -1.75
C LYS A 342 -25.94 1.54 -1.02
N TYR A 343 -25.76 1.24 0.27
CA TYR A 343 -26.81 0.85 1.19
C TYR A 343 -27.21 2.05 2.05
N THR A 344 -28.47 2.48 1.92
CA THR A 344 -29.09 3.48 2.80
C THR A 344 -29.94 2.77 3.84
N PHE A 345 -29.54 2.84 5.11
CA PHE A 345 -30.26 2.21 6.19
C PHE A 345 -31.33 3.14 6.78
N LYS A 346 -32.58 2.67 6.79
CA LYS A 346 -33.71 3.40 7.35
C LYS A 346 -34.29 2.67 8.54
N LYS A 347 -34.64 3.44 9.57
CA LYS A 347 -35.27 2.92 10.78
C LYS A 347 -36.73 2.58 10.50
N GLU A 348 -37.07 1.31 10.64
CA GLU A 348 -38.40 0.76 10.47
C GLU A 348 -39.28 0.97 11.72
N THR A 349 -40.56 0.61 11.63
CA THR A 349 -41.53 0.74 12.73
C THR A 349 -41.20 -0.10 13.96
N ASP A 350 -40.43 -1.18 13.80
CA ASP A 350 -39.91 -2.01 14.91
C ASP A 350 -38.66 -1.41 15.56
N GLY A 351 -38.18 -0.26 15.08
CA GLY A 351 -37.01 0.45 15.58
C GLY A 351 -35.69 -0.04 15.02
N LYS A 352 -35.69 -1.00 14.09
CA LYS A 352 -34.48 -1.59 13.49
C LYS A 352 -34.16 -0.94 12.15
N TYR A 353 -32.88 -0.93 11.80
CA TYR A 353 -32.40 -0.40 10.54
C TYR A 353 -32.45 -1.48 9.46
N LYS A 354 -33.11 -1.16 8.35
CA LYS A 354 -33.20 -2.00 7.16
C LYS A 354 -32.52 -1.30 6.00
N GLY A 355 -31.70 -2.04 5.25
CA GLY A 355 -30.94 -1.51 4.12
C GLY A 355 -31.80 -1.39 2.86
N GLU A 356 -31.74 -0.23 2.21
CA GLU A 356 -32.19 -0.04 0.83
C GLU A 356 -30.95 0.07 -0.07
N LYS A 357 -30.92 -0.72 -1.14
CA LYS A 357 -29.80 -0.81 -2.06
C LYS A 357 -29.99 0.11 -3.27
N ALA A 358 -28.93 0.80 -3.67
CA ALA A 358 -28.82 1.54 -4.93
C ALA A 358 -27.49 1.20 -5.63
N PHE A 359 -27.51 1.08 -6.96
CA PHE A 359 -26.30 0.96 -7.77
C PHE A 359 -25.77 2.36 -8.06
N VAL A 360 -24.52 2.64 -7.68
CA VAL A 360 -23.94 4.00 -7.77
C VAL A 360 -22.81 4.13 -8.78
N ALA A 361 -22.25 3.01 -9.24
CA ALA A 361 -21.33 2.96 -10.37
C ALA A 361 -21.34 1.56 -10.99
N LYS A 362 -21.07 1.45 -12.30
CA LYS A 362 -20.94 0.17 -13.02
C LYS A 362 -19.46 -0.10 -13.30
N VAL A 363 -18.79 -0.69 -12.32
CA VAL A 363 -17.35 -0.96 -12.33
C VAL A 363 -17.05 -2.28 -11.64
N SER A 364 -15.99 -2.97 -12.05
CA SER A 364 -15.61 -4.28 -11.49
C SER A 364 -14.58 -4.11 -10.35
N ALA A 365 -15.01 -3.48 -9.26
CA ALA A 365 -14.19 -3.28 -8.06
C ALA A 365 -13.96 -4.60 -7.29
N THR A 366 -12.73 -4.84 -6.83
CA THR A 366 -12.37 -5.99 -5.97
C THR A 366 -12.36 -5.64 -4.49
N THR A 367 -11.77 -4.50 -4.14
CA THR A 367 -11.68 -4.01 -2.76
C THR A 367 -11.97 -2.51 -2.75
N LEU A 368 -12.91 -2.06 -1.92
CA LEU A 368 -13.13 -0.64 -1.68
C LEU A 368 -12.15 -0.13 -0.62
N LEU A 369 -11.63 1.08 -0.81
CA LEU A 369 -10.54 1.62 0.01
C LEU A 369 -10.98 2.83 0.85
N SER A 370 -11.30 3.97 0.20
CA SER A 370 -11.74 5.20 0.88
C SER A 370 -12.68 6.00 -0.01
N LEU A 371 -13.52 6.82 0.63
CA LEU A 371 -14.36 7.81 -0.02
C LEU A 371 -13.77 9.21 0.22
N GLU A 372 -13.14 9.78 -0.81
CA GLU A 372 -12.54 11.11 -0.77
C GLU A 372 -13.43 12.12 -1.50
N GLY A 373 -14.23 12.86 -0.73
CA GLY A 373 -15.29 13.69 -1.29
C GLY A 373 -16.36 12.84 -1.96
N ASN A 374 -16.47 12.93 -3.29
CA ASN A 374 -17.39 12.11 -4.07
C ASN A 374 -16.72 10.87 -4.69
N ASP A 375 -15.39 10.82 -4.67
CA ASP A 375 -14.63 9.78 -5.36
C ASP A 375 -14.43 8.59 -4.41
N LEU A 376 -15.02 7.44 -4.74
CA LEU A 376 -14.73 6.20 -4.05
C LEU A 376 -13.54 5.51 -4.73
N TYR A 377 -12.46 5.34 -3.98
CA TYR A 377 -11.26 4.65 -4.42
C TYR A 377 -11.37 3.14 -4.16
N TYR A 378 -10.84 2.35 -5.10
CA TYR A 378 -10.89 0.89 -5.06
C TYR A 378 -9.77 0.26 -5.86
N THR A 379 -9.59 -1.05 -5.69
CA THR A 379 -8.74 -1.86 -6.56
C THR A 379 -9.53 -2.59 -7.62
N THR A 380 -8.96 -2.73 -8.82
CA THR A 380 -9.54 -3.54 -9.92
C THR A 380 -9.16 -5.02 -9.78
N SER A 381 -9.61 -5.87 -10.73
CA SER A 381 -9.20 -7.28 -10.80
C SER A 381 -7.71 -7.47 -11.07
N ASP A 382 -7.08 -6.49 -11.72
CA ASP A 382 -5.65 -6.47 -12.03
C ASP A 382 -4.84 -5.78 -10.92
N SER A 383 -5.45 -5.56 -9.75
CA SER A 383 -4.86 -4.86 -8.60
C SER A 383 -4.40 -3.44 -8.90
N LYS A 384 -4.98 -2.77 -9.90
CA LYS A 384 -4.72 -1.34 -10.17
C LYS A 384 -5.55 -0.47 -9.23
N LEU A 385 -5.06 0.72 -8.91
CA LEU A 385 -5.82 1.72 -8.15
C LEU A 385 -6.73 2.49 -9.12
N ALA A 386 -8.00 2.58 -8.78
CA ALA A 386 -9.02 3.28 -9.54
C ALA A 386 -9.94 4.07 -8.62
N LYS A 387 -10.70 5.00 -9.21
CA LYS A 387 -11.74 5.76 -8.52
C LYS A 387 -12.95 6.03 -9.41
N THR A 388 -14.09 6.31 -8.79
CA THR A 388 -15.31 6.73 -9.49
C THR A 388 -16.18 7.65 -8.63
N ASP A 389 -16.88 8.61 -9.25
CA ASP A 389 -17.80 9.52 -8.56
C ASP A 389 -19.12 8.81 -8.23
N VAL A 390 -19.34 8.48 -6.95
CA VAL A 390 -20.52 7.74 -6.50
C VAL A 390 -21.82 8.56 -6.51
N THR A 391 -21.75 9.85 -6.84
CA THR A 391 -22.91 10.75 -6.97
C THR A 391 -23.42 10.86 -8.40
N ALA A 392 -22.61 10.47 -9.40
CA ALA A 392 -22.98 10.47 -10.81
C ALA A 392 -23.91 9.29 -11.19
N GLY A 393 -24.02 8.26 -10.35
CA GLY A 393 -24.85 7.08 -10.59
C GLY A 393 -24.21 6.13 -11.60
N THR A 394 -25.00 5.26 -12.24
CA THR A 394 -24.46 4.23 -13.16
C THR A 394 -23.82 4.76 -14.44
N GLU A 395 -23.85 6.08 -14.65
CA GLU A 395 -23.15 6.78 -15.74
C GLU A 395 -21.76 7.28 -15.29
N ALA A 396 -21.36 7.05 -14.03
CA ALA A 396 -20.03 7.39 -13.54
C ALA A 396 -18.95 6.62 -14.32
N HIS A 397 -17.96 7.35 -14.82
CA HIS A 397 -16.80 6.74 -15.46
C HIS A 397 -15.83 6.20 -14.39
N GLU A 398 -15.16 5.09 -14.71
CA GLU A 398 -13.99 4.62 -13.97
C GLU A 398 -12.78 5.46 -14.38
N THR A 399 -12.05 6.01 -13.41
CA THR A 399 -10.75 6.64 -13.63
C THR A 399 -9.66 5.78 -13.02
N LEU A 400 -8.76 5.26 -13.85
CA LEU A 400 -7.54 4.60 -13.41
C LEU A 400 -6.57 5.64 -12.84
N VAL A 401 -6.18 5.44 -11.58
CA VAL A 401 -5.14 6.23 -10.90
C VAL A 401 -3.77 5.69 -11.26
N THR A 402 -3.66 4.36 -11.45
CA THR A 402 -2.41 3.69 -11.82
C THR A 402 -2.54 2.87 -13.09
N GLU A 403 -1.48 2.86 -13.91
CA GLU A 403 -1.39 1.95 -15.07
C GLU A 403 -1.04 0.52 -14.64
N ASP A 404 -0.27 0.39 -13.57
CA ASP A 404 0.22 -0.87 -13.03
C ASP A 404 -0.47 -1.26 -11.71
N ALA A 405 -0.24 -2.52 -11.32
CA ALA A 405 -0.72 -3.06 -10.06
C ALA A 405 -0.06 -2.37 -8.86
N ILE A 406 -0.83 -2.19 -7.79
CA ILE A 406 -0.36 -1.66 -6.52
C ILE A 406 -0.21 -2.77 -5.47
N VAL A 407 0.59 -2.50 -4.45
CA VAL A 407 0.60 -3.32 -3.22
C VAL A 407 -0.64 -2.96 -2.40
N THR A 408 -1.35 -3.95 -1.87
CA THR A 408 -2.54 -3.74 -1.02
C THR A 408 -2.55 -4.58 0.24
N ASP A 409 -1.63 -5.55 0.37
CA ASP A 409 -1.58 -6.50 1.47
C ASP A 409 -0.82 -5.98 2.70
N TRP A 410 0.02 -4.97 2.51
CA TRP A 410 0.89 -4.42 3.54
C TRP A 410 0.81 -2.89 3.66
N TYR A 411 0.52 -2.22 2.55
CA TYR A 411 0.39 -0.78 2.44
C TYR A 411 -0.87 -0.51 1.65
N ALA A 412 -1.98 -0.23 2.34
CA ALA A 412 -3.16 0.28 1.67
C ALA A 412 -2.87 1.71 1.17
N PRO A 413 -3.44 2.15 0.05
CA PRO A 413 -3.32 3.54 -0.35
C PRO A 413 -3.82 4.50 0.75
N GLU A 414 -3.10 5.58 0.98
CA GLU A 414 -3.39 6.58 2.02
C GLU A 414 -3.57 7.97 1.40
N TYR A 415 -4.43 8.79 2.01
CA TYR A 415 -4.96 10.01 1.41
C TYR A 415 -4.61 11.21 2.28
N GLU A 416 -3.55 11.92 1.92
CA GLU A 416 -2.96 12.97 2.75
C GLU A 416 -2.47 14.14 1.92
N ALA A 417 -2.50 15.35 2.49
CA ALA A 417 -2.06 16.58 1.83
C ALA A 417 -2.70 16.82 0.44
N GLY A 418 -3.95 16.36 0.26
CA GLY A 418 -4.65 16.41 -1.03
C GLY A 418 -4.05 15.49 -2.12
N GLN A 419 -3.30 14.48 -1.72
CA GLN A 419 -2.72 13.44 -2.58
C GLN A 419 -3.23 12.06 -2.18
N VAL A 420 -3.12 11.10 -3.08
CA VAL A 420 -3.16 9.67 -2.78
C VAL A 420 -1.75 9.10 -2.90
N PHE A 421 -1.33 8.30 -1.92
CA PHE A 421 -0.03 7.62 -1.87
C PHE A 421 -0.23 6.11 -1.99
N TRP A 422 0.62 5.43 -2.76
CA TRP A 422 0.58 3.97 -2.90
C TRP A 422 1.98 3.40 -3.14
N LEU A 423 2.12 2.08 -2.98
CA LEU A 423 3.32 1.38 -3.43
C LEU A 423 3.08 0.76 -4.81
N ASP A 424 3.92 1.11 -5.77
CA ASP A 424 3.85 0.57 -7.13
C ASP A 424 4.50 -0.82 -7.15
N ASN A 425 3.72 -1.85 -7.51
CA ASN A 425 4.15 -3.24 -7.54
C ASN A 425 4.74 -3.66 -8.89
N SER A 426 4.96 -2.72 -9.80
CA SER A 426 5.62 -2.95 -11.08
C SER A 426 7.14 -3.16 -10.92
N ASN A 427 7.79 -3.56 -12.00
CA ASN A 427 9.26 -3.63 -12.08
C ASN A 427 9.93 -2.25 -12.02
N ASP A 428 9.17 -1.18 -12.26
CA ASP A 428 9.63 0.20 -12.21
C ASP A 428 9.51 0.76 -10.80
N GLY A 429 8.40 0.46 -10.13
CA GLY A 429 8.13 0.89 -8.77
C GLY A 429 8.84 0.08 -7.71
N LEU A 430 9.04 -1.23 -7.90
CA LEU A 430 9.66 -2.15 -6.93
C LEU A 430 9.13 -1.99 -5.50
N SER A 431 7.82 -1.78 -5.37
CA SER A 431 7.11 -1.52 -4.11
C SER A 431 7.57 -0.26 -3.36
N TYR A 432 8.03 0.78 -4.07
CA TYR A 432 8.30 2.11 -3.51
C TYR A 432 7.11 3.06 -3.68
N VAL A 433 7.12 4.13 -2.87
CA VAL A 433 6.03 5.10 -2.79
C VAL A 433 5.94 5.95 -4.05
N ASN A 434 4.74 6.00 -4.60
CA ASN A 434 4.29 6.94 -5.61
C ASN A 434 3.11 7.74 -5.08
N TYR A 435 2.82 8.88 -5.71
CA TYR A 435 1.67 9.71 -5.37
C TYR A 435 1.11 10.46 -6.57
N ALA A 436 -0.14 10.89 -6.44
CA ALA A 436 -0.83 11.77 -7.37
C ALA A 436 -1.83 12.65 -6.62
N ALA A 437 -2.14 13.83 -7.16
CA ALA A 437 -3.13 14.72 -6.56
C ALA A 437 -4.54 14.09 -6.64
N LEU A 438 -5.35 14.22 -5.58
CA LEU A 438 -6.72 13.68 -5.57
C LEU A 438 -7.59 14.28 -6.67
N ASN A 439 -7.33 15.55 -7.00
CA ASN A 439 -8.01 16.30 -8.06
C ASN A 439 -7.23 16.33 -9.39
N ALA A 440 -6.26 15.42 -9.58
CA ALA A 440 -5.55 15.32 -10.84
C ALA A 440 -6.53 15.10 -12.01
N ALA A 441 -6.25 15.75 -13.13
CA ALA A 441 -7.10 15.65 -14.30
C ALA A 441 -6.98 14.25 -14.92
N ALA A 442 -8.13 13.66 -15.25
CA ALA A 442 -8.19 12.45 -16.04
C ALA A 442 -8.20 12.79 -17.54
N VAL A 443 -7.57 11.94 -18.34
CA VAL A 443 -7.61 11.96 -19.80
C VAL A 443 -8.50 10.82 -20.25
N GLY A 444 -9.49 11.12 -21.09
CA GLY A 444 -10.34 10.15 -21.74
C GLY A 444 -9.70 9.63 -23.03
N GLU A 445 -9.80 8.32 -23.26
CA GLU A 445 -9.42 7.63 -24.48
C GLU A 445 -10.63 6.86 -24.98
N ASP A 446 -10.90 6.95 -26.29
CA ASP A 446 -11.84 6.08 -27.03
C ASP A 446 -11.04 4.86 -27.52
N THR A 447 -11.34 3.68 -26.96
CA THR A 447 -10.65 2.43 -27.28
C THR A 447 -11.41 1.51 -28.23
N ASP A 448 -12.62 1.87 -28.69
CA ASP A 448 -13.45 1.02 -29.55
C ASP A 448 -14.02 1.70 -30.82
N ASP A 449 -13.52 2.91 -31.16
CA ASP A 449 -13.85 3.71 -32.34
C ASP A 449 -15.35 4.12 -32.41
N ASP A 450 -16.09 4.06 -31.31
CA ASP A 450 -17.51 4.46 -31.26
C ASP A 450 -17.70 5.98 -31.11
N GLY A 451 -16.61 6.71 -30.84
CA GLY A 451 -16.56 8.15 -30.66
C GLY A 451 -16.84 8.63 -29.23
N GLU A 452 -16.95 7.72 -28.26
CA GLU A 452 -17.11 7.99 -26.83
C GLU A 452 -15.86 7.55 -26.05
N ASP A 453 -15.42 8.38 -25.09
CA ASP A 453 -14.29 8.02 -24.22
C ASP A 453 -14.72 6.91 -23.25
N ASP A 454 -14.18 5.70 -23.41
CA ASP A 454 -14.54 4.52 -22.63
C ASP A 454 -13.50 4.18 -21.54
N LYS A 455 -12.30 4.78 -21.61
CA LYS A 455 -11.23 4.62 -20.63
C LYS A 455 -10.71 5.97 -20.15
N TRP A 456 -10.70 6.18 -18.83
CA TRP A 456 -10.17 7.40 -18.21
C TRP A 456 -8.96 7.07 -17.34
N THR A 457 -7.86 7.80 -17.51
CA THR A 457 -6.63 7.59 -16.72
C THR A 457 -6.06 8.92 -16.24
N ILE A 458 -5.48 8.97 -15.04
CA ILE A 458 -4.69 10.11 -14.63
C ILE A 458 -3.42 10.18 -15.50
N GLY A 459 -3.20 11.30 -16.18
CA GLY A 459 -2.04 11.47 -17.06
C GLY A 459 -0.72 11.21 -16.32
N LYS A 460 0.22 10.51 -16.97
CA LYS A 460 1.53 10.11 -16.41
C LYS A 460 2.31 11.28 -15.80
N GLU A 461 2.13 12.48 -16.32
CA GLU A 461 2.76 13.70 -15.82
C GLU A 461 2.28 14.13 -14.42
N ASN A 462 1.13 13.61 -13.97
CA ASN A 462 0.55 13.85 -12.65
C ASN A 462 0.80 12.71 -11.66
N VAL A 463 1.50 11.65 -12.09
CA VAL A 463 1.93 10.54 -11.25
C VAL A 463 3.41 10.70 -10.94
N HIS A 464 3.75 10.67 -9.66
CA HIS A 464 5.08 11.03 -9.19
C HIS A 464 5.70 9.93 -8.32
N PHE A 465 6.92 9.52 -8.67
CA PHE A 465 7.74 8.68 -7.82
C PHE A 465 8.32 9.51 -6.66
N LEU A 466 8.17 9.03 -5.42
CA LEU A 466 8.65 9.72 -4.22
C LEU A 466 9.72 8.94 -3.44
N GLY A 467 9.75 7.62 -3.61
CA GLY A 467 10.66 6.77 -2.85
C GLY A 467 12.15 7.07 -3.10
N GLU A 468 13.01 6.64 -2.18
CA GLU A 468 14.46 6.57 -2.42
C GLU A 468 14.85 5.11 -2.62
N MET A 469 15.25 4.74 -3.84
CA MET A 469 15.66 3.37 -4.15
C MET A 469 17.02 3.05 -3.53
N LYS A 470 17.15 1.84 -2.99
CA LYS A 470 18.46 1.24 -2.68
C LYS A 470 19.27 1.10 -3.96
N GLU A 471 20.60 1.12 -3.85
CA GLU A 471 21.49 0.89 -5.00
C GLU A 471 21.20 -0.43 -5.72
N THR A 472 20.91 -1.49 -4.96
CA THR A 472 20.51 -2.80 -5.49
C THR A 472 19.22 -2.72 -6.31
N ASP A 473 18.25 -1.96 -5.83
CA ASP A 473 16.93 -1.83 -6.45
C ASP A 473 17.02 -0.94 -7.70
N LYS A 474 17.87 0.10 -7.69
CA LYS A 474 18.22 0.90 -8.88
C LYS A 474 18.80 0.00 -9.99
N THR A 475 19.75 -0.87 -9.64
CA THR A 475 20.33 -1.82 -10.62
C THR A 475 19.33 -2.87 -11.08
N GLN A 476 18.50 -3.38 -10.17
CA GLN A 476 17.46 -4.37 -10.48
C GLN A 476 16.41 -3.81 -11.44
N SER A 477 15.94 -2.58 -11.21
CA SER A 477 14.98 -1.90 -12.10
C SER A 477 15.53 -1.80 -13.53
N VAL A 478 16.80 -1.39 -13.69
CA VAL A 478 17.47 -1.35 -15.01
C VAL A 478 17.57 -2.75 -15.64
N THR A 479 18.01 -3.75 -14.88
CA THR A 479 18.07 -5.15 -15.38
C THR A 479 16.68 -5.64 -15.82
N LEU A 480 15.62 -5.36 -15.07
CA LEU A 480 14.26 -5.75 -15.43
C LEU A 480 13.75 -5.03 -16.67
N LYS A 481 14.05 -3.74 -16.84
CA LYS A 481 13.74 -2.99 -18.07
C LYS A 481 14.45 -3.56 -19.29
N ILE A 482 15.72 -3.92 -19.17
CA ILE A 482 16.48 -4.58 -20.24
C ILE A 482 15.90 -5.97 -20.52
N ALA A 483 15.58 -6.74 -19.49
CA ALA A 483 14.97 -8.06 -19.64
C ALA A 483 13.59 -8.00 -20.30
N ALA A 484 12.82 -6.93 -20.09
CA ALA A 484 11.53 -6.72 -20.76
C ALA A 484 11.67 -6.57 -22.28
N LEU A 485 12.83 -6.11 -22.78
CA LEU A 485 13.11 -6.10 -24.22
C LEU A 485 13.13 -7.53 -24.80
N SER A 486 13.47 -8.54 -23.99
CA SER A 486 13.81 -9.92 -24.44
C SER A 486 12.64 -10.74 -25.01
N THR A 487 11.45 -10.16 -25.19
CA THR A 487 10.38 -10.75 -26.00
C THR A 487 10.78 -10.68 -27.48
N SER A 488 11.44 -11.73 -27.98
CA SER A 488 11.79 -11.97 -29.38
C SER A 488 12.16 -10.73 -30.21
N ILE A 489 13.46 -10.50 -30.41
CA ILE A 489 14.00 -9.42 -31.25
C ILE A 489 13.49 -9.42 -32.72
N THR A 490 12.78 -10.47 -33.13
CA THR A 490 12.05 -10.55 -34.40
C THR A 490 10.78 -9.68 -34.44
N GLN A 491 10.39 -9.08 -33.32
CA GLN A 491 9.20 -8.25 -33.13
C GLN A 491 9.52 -6.77 -32.90
N ILE A 492 10.57 -6.19 -33.52
CA ILE A 492 10.54 -4.73 -33.69
C ILE A 492 9.41 -4.45 -34.68
N GLU A 493 8.25 -4.12 -34.13
CA GLU A 493 6.98 -4.02 -34.84
C GLU A 493 6.82 -2.59 -35.33
N TYR A 494 6.40 -2.49 -36.60
CA TYR A 494 6.07 -1.22 -37.22
C TYR A 494 4.56 -1.14 -37.40
N ASP A 495 3.90 -0.31 -36.60
CA ASP A 495 2.49 0.03 -36.77
C ASP A 495 2.36 1.26 -37.69
N ARG A 496 1.83 1.04 -38.89
CA ARG A 496 1.60 2.13 -39.85
C ARG A 496 0.30 2.89 -39.62
N THR A 497 -0.60 2.35 -38.78
CA THR A 497 -1.87 2.98 -38.41
C THR A 497 -1.67 3.98 -37.28
N ALA A 498 -0.62 3.80 -36.47
CA ALA A 498 -0.17 4.75 -35.47
C ALA A 498 0.34 6.07 -36.08
N GLU A 499 0.30 7.12 -35.26
CA GLU A 499 0.86 8.43 -35.62
C GLU A 499 2.35 8.33 -35.95
N GLU A 500 2.89 9.26 -36.75
CA GLU A 500 4.25 9.18 -37.31
C GLU A 500 5.35 8.99 -36.24
N GLY A 501 5.12 9.44 -35.00
CA GLY A 501 6.02 9.27 -33.86
C GLY A 501 5.86 7.97 -33.06
N GLU A 502 4.78 7.22 -33.27
CA GLU A 502 4.39 6.05 -32.46
C GLU A 502 4.49 4.73 -33.24
N ARG A 503 4.93 4.81 -34.50
CA ARG A 503 4.95 3.66 -35.41
C ARG A 503 5.87 2.53 -34.97
N TRP A 504 6.76 2.75 -34.02
CA TRP A 504 7.69 1.72 -33.54
C TRP A 504 7.32 1.34 -32.10
N THR A 505 6.59 0.24 -31.95
CA THR A 505 6.00 -0.18 -30.67
C THR A 505 7.03 -0.33 -29.55
N GLN A 506 8.25 -0.75 -29.87
CA GLN A 506 9.33 -0.98 -28.89
C GLN A 506 10.26 0.22 -28.70
N GLU A 507 10.10 1.32 -29.45
CA GLU A 507 11.00 2.47 -29.36
C GLU A 507 10.97 3.12 -27.97
N GLU A 508 9.79 3.25 -27.38
CA GLU A 508 9.62 3.80 -26.03
C GLU A 508 10.32 2.93 -24.98
N GLN A 509 10.14 1.60 -25.05
CA GLN A 509 10.76 0.65 -24.12
C GLN A 509 12.30 0.67 -24.20
N ILE A 510 12.86 0.68 -25.43
CA ILE A 510 14.30 0.76 -25.65
C ILE A 510 14.86 2.09 -25.11
N THR A 511 14.17 3.19 -25.42
CA THR A 511 14.56 4.53 -24.96
C THR A 511 14.51 4.62 -23.43
N ALA A 512 13.47 4.08 -22.80
CA ALA A 512 13.33 4.04 -21.35
C ALA A 512 14.43 3.18 -20.70
N ALA A 513 14.73 2.00 -21.25
CA ALA A 513 15.81 1.14 -20.74
C ALA A 513 17.18 1.82 -20.85
N ARG A 514 17.47 2.49 -21.98
CA ARG A 514 18.71 3.28 -22.15
C ARG A 514 18.78 4.45 -21.19
N ALA A 515 17.72 5.24 -21.06
CA ALA A 515 17.68 6.37 -20.13
C ALA A 515 17.90 5.92 -18.69
N ALA A 516 17.29 4.81 -18.28
CA ALA A 516 17.47 4.23 -16.95
C ALA A 516 18.91 3.74 -16.72
N TYR A 517 19.52 3.06 -17.70
CA TYR A 517 20.93 2.67 -17.63
C TYR A 517 21.85 3.88 -17.54
N ASP A 518 21.62 4.92 -18.33
CA ASP A 518 22.47 6.10 -18.38
C ASP A 518 22.39 6.93 -17.09
N ALA A 519 21.23 6.94 -16.43
CA ALA A 519 21.01 7.59 -15.14
C ALA A 519 21.77 6.93 -13.98
N LEU A 520 22.23 5.68 -14.12
CA LEU A 520 23.10 5.05 -13.14
C LEU A 520 24.47 5.73 -13.08
N SER A 521 25.04 5.79 -11.88
CA SER A 521 26.44 6.19 -11.70
C SER A 521 27.39 5.19 -12.35
N ASP A 522 28.62 5.62 -12.66
CA ASP A 522 29.66 4.73 -13.21
C ASP A 522 30.00 3.54 -12.28
N GLU A 523 29.74 3.67 -10.99
CA GLU A 523 29.88 2.59 -10.01
C GLU A 523 28.75 1.57 -10.14
N LEU A 524 27.50 2.03 -10.20
CA LEU A 524 26.33 1.16 -10.33
C LEU A 524 26.25 0.48 -11.69
N LYS A 525 26.70 1.12 -12.77
CA LYS A 525 26.77 0.51 -14.11
C LYS A 525 27.59 -0.78 -14.13
N LYS A 526 28.58 -0.94 -13.23
CA LYS A 526 29.39 -2.17 -13.12
C LYS A 526 28.63 -3.34 -12.51
N ASN A 527 27.49 -3.09 -11.87
CA ASN A 527 26.62 -4.12 -11.32
C ASN A 527 25.63 -4.65 -12.36
N ILE A 528 25.50 -4.00 -13.53
CA ILE A 528 24.72 -4.51 -14.66
C ILE A 528 25.58 -5.52 -15.42
N SER A 529 25.00 -6.67 -15.77
CA SER A 529 25.74 -7.73 -16.44
C SER A 529 26.16 -7.31 -17.86
N GLU A 530 27.29 -7.83 -18.34
CA GLU A 530 27.74 -7.58 -19.71
C GLU A 530 26.73 -8.09 -20.74
N ASP A 531 26.06 -9.20 -20.44
CA ASP A 531 24.99 -9.77 -21.29
C ASP A 531 23.79 -8.82 -21.40
N ASP A 532 23.35 -8.19 -20.31
CA ASP A 532 22.26 -7.20 -20.33
C ASP A 532 22.65 -5.95 -21.13
N VAL A 533 23.87 -5.44 -20.93
CA VAL A 533 24.35 -4.28 -21.70
C VAL A 533 24.41 -4.60 -23.19
N ASN A 534 24.92 -5.78 -23.54
CA ASN A 534 24.96 -6.26 -24.92
C ASN A 534 23.56 -6.43 -25.50
N LEU A 535 22.59 -6.90 -24.71
CA LEU A 535 21.20 -7.02 -25.13
C LEU A 535 20.60 -5.64 -25.45
N LEU A 536 20.76 -4.66 -24.57
CA LEU A 536 20.27 -3.30 -24.78
C LEU A 536 20.85 -2.70 -26.07
N VAL A 537 22.18 -2.78 -26.24
CA VAL A 537 22.87 -2.30 -27.45
C VAL A 537 22.36 -3.03 -28.71
N LYS A 538 22.10 -4.32 -28.61
CA LYS A 538 21.57 -5.11 -29.73
C LYS A 538 20.19 -4.61 -30.18
N TYR A 539 19.28 -4.32 -29.25
CA TYR A 539 17.96 -3.78 -29.58
C TYR A 539 18.01 -2.37 -30.17
N GLU A 540 18.88 -1.49 -29.66
CA GLU A 540 19.10 -0.16 -30.23
C GLU A 540 19.59 -0.24 -31.68
N ASN A 541 20.57 -1.12 -31.93
CA ASN A 541 21.12 -1.37 -33.25
C ASN A 541 20.06 -1.90 -34.21
N TYR A 542 19.20 -2.80 -33.74
CA TYR A 542 18.11 -3.34 -34.53
C TYR A 542 17.05 -2.29 -34.87
N LEU A 543 16.65 -1.46 -33.90
CA LEU A 543 15.70 -0.37 -34.16
C LEU A 543 16.27 0.60 -35.20
N LYS A 544 17.56 0.96 -35.07
CA LYS A 544 18.26 1.82 -36.02
C LYS A 544 18.28 1.26 -37.43
N VAL A 545 18.60 -0.03 -37.60
CA VAL A 545 18.61 -0.69 -38.92
C VAL A 545 17.19 -0.84 -39.47
N SER A 546 16.22 -1.22 -38.63
CA SER A 546 14.82 -1.41 -39.02
C SER A 546 14.20 -0.11 -39.55
N LYS A 547 14.48 1.03 -38.91
CA LYS A 547 14.08 2.36 -39.40
C LYS A 547 14.56 2.64 -40.82
N LYS A 548 15.83 2.31 -41.13
CA LYS A 548 16.38 2.48 -42.49
C LYS A 548 15.80 1.48 -43.49
N LEU A 549 15.56 0.23 -43.08
CA LEU A 549 14.94 -0.78 -43.94
C LEU A 549 13.52 -0.36 -44.35
N MET A 550 12.75 0.24 -43.44
CA MET A 550 11.41 0.74 -43.72
C MET A 550 11.39 1.88 -44.76
N ASP A 551 12.47 2.65 -44.91
CA ASP A 551 12.57 3.65 -45.99
C ASP A 551 12.54 3.02 -47.40
N LEU A 552 12.94 1.76 -47.52
CA LEU A 552 12.96 1.00 -48.78
C LEU A 552 11.68 0.21 -49.03
N ALA A 553 10.80 0.15 -48.05
CA ALA A 553 9.58 -0.64 -48.09
C ALA A 553 8.33 0.24 -48.14
N GLU A 554 7.25 -0.31 -48.66
CA GLU A 554 5.91 0.26 -48.64
C GLU A 554 4.90 -0.82 -48.26
N TYR A 555 3.82 -0.41 -47.61
CA TYR A 555 2.70 -1.31 -47.36
C TYR A 555 1.71 -1.25 -48.52
N VAL A 556 1.36 -2.42 -49.05
CA VAL A 556 0.35 -2.58 -50.10
C VAL A 556 -0.77 -3.48 -49.60
N GLU A 557 -1.99 -3.09 -49.95
CA GLU A 557 -3.21 -3.81 -49.60
C GLU A 557 -3.24 -5.19 -50.30
N TYR A 558 -3.71 -6.22 -49.60
CA TYR A 558 -3.74 -7.59 -50.07
C TYR A 558 -5.07 -8.28 -49.71
N ASP A 559 -5.89 -8.53 -50.73
CA ASP A 559 -7.21 -9.19 -50.69
C ASP A 559 -8.14 -8.68 -49.56
N GLU A 560 -9.24 -9.38 -49.24
CA GLU A 560 -10.37 -8.91 -48.39
C GLU A 560 -10.03 -8.67 -46.89
N GLY A 561 -9.00 -7.85 -46.59
CA GLY A 561 -8.80 -7.23 -45.27
C GLY A 561 -7.35 -7.16 -44.73
N GLY A 562 -6.31 -7.47 -45.50
CA GLY A 562 -4.93 -7.55 -45.00
C GLY A 562 -3.91 -6.64 -45.69
N TRP A 563 -2.77 -6.37 -45.03
CA TRP A 563 -1.69 -5.55 -45.57
C TRP A 563 -0.36 -6.31 -45.55
N ARG A 564 0.47 -6.08 -46.58
CA ARG A 564 1.81 -6.71 -46.68
C ARG A 564 2.89 -5.69 -46.98
N LEU A 565 4.06 -5.89 -46.39
CA LEU A 565 5.26 -5.10 -46.66
C LEU A 565 5.88 -5.54 -48.00
N GLN A 566 6.19 -4.59 -48.88
CA GLN A 566 6.87 -4.83 -50.16
C GLN A 566 7.96 -3.80 -50.43
N ALA A 567 8.91 -4.14 -51.30
CA ALA A 567 9.88 -3.17 -51.82
C ALA A 567 9.18 -2.10 -52.66
N LYS A 568 9.56 -0.83 -52.46
CA LYS A 568 9.18 0.26 -53.37
C LYS A 568 9.67 -0.04 -54.79
N ALA A 569 8.90 0.41 -55.78
CA ALA A 569 9.22 0.17 -57.18
C ALA A 569 10.57 0.78 -57.61
N VAL A 570 11.44 -0.04 -58.20
CA VAL A 570 12.70 0.39 -58.78
C VAL A 570 12.51 0.77 -60.26
N THR A 571 13.06 1.91 -60.65
CA THR A 571 13.04 2.46 -62.01
C THR A 571 14.45 2.86 -62.44
N ALA A 572 14.65 3.13 -63.73
CA ALA A 572 15.94 3.62 -64.23
C ALA A 572 16.35 4.97 -63.62
N GLU A 573 15.38 5.78 -63.16
CA GLU A 573 15.61 7.12 -62.61
C GLU A 573 16.01 7.09 -61.13
N ASN A 574 15.46 6.16 -60.34
CA ASN A 574 15.69 6.10 -58.88
C ASN A 574 16.66 4.98 -58.44
N LYS A 575 17.12 4.11 -59.35
CA LYS A 575 18.02 2.98 -59.00
C LYS A 575 19.32 3.40 -58.31
N GLY A 576 19.88 4.56 -58.67
CA GLY A 576 21.11 5.07 -58.06
C GLY A 576 20.92 5.45 -56.60
N ASP A 577 19.80 6.11 -56.28
CA ASP A 577 19.46 6.52 -54.91
C ASP A 577 19.18 5.30 -54.03
N TYR A 578 18.44 4.32 -54.56
CA TYR A 578 18.18 3.08 -53.83
C TYR A 578 19.44 2.23 -53.63
N GLN A 579 20.35 2.15 -54.61
CA GLN A 579 21.64 1.49 -54.42
C GLN A 579 22.43 2.15 -53.29
N ALA A 580 22.50 3.49 -53.27
CA ALA A 580 23.21 4.21 -52.21
C ALA A 580 22.64 3.92 -50.80
N LYS A 581 21.31 3.80 -50.68
CA LYS A 581 20.66 3.43 -49.42
C LYS A 581 20.92 1.97 -49.02
N ILE A 582 20.92 1.05 -49.98
CA ILE A 582 21.26 -0.36 -49.73
C ILE A 582 22.71 -0.45 -49.24
N ASP A 583 23.65 0.20 -49.92
CA ASP A 583 25.06 0.23 -49.55
C ASP A 583 25.25 0.82 -48.13
N GLU A 584 24.50 1.87 -47.77
CA GLU A 584 24.51 2.45 -46.43
C GLU A 584 24.01 1.46 -45.36
N ILE A 585 22.92 0.74 -45.63
CA ILE A 585 22.37 -0.26 -44.71
C ILE A 585 23.32 -1.45 -44.56
N GLU A 586 23.91 -1.94 -45.65
CA GLU A 586 24.88 -3.03 -45.60
C GLU A 586 26.13 -2.65 -44.82
N ALA A 587 26.66 -1.44 -45.05
CA ALA A 587 27.79 -0.90 -44.30
C ALA A 587 27.47 -0.77 -42.80
N LEU A 588 26.26 -0.28 -42.46
CA LEU A 588 25.82 -0.17 -41.07
C LEU A 588 25.69 -1.56 -40.42
N MET A 589 25.13 -2.55 -41.11
CA MET A 589 25.01 -3.90 -40.59
C MET A 589 26.38 -4.58 -40.42
N GLU A 590 27.36 -4.26 -41.25
CA GLU A 590 28.75 -4.70 -41.10
C GLU A 590 29.44 -4.02 -39.91
N GLU A 591 29.29 -2.70 -39.77
CA GLU A 591 29.82 -1.91 -38.63
C GLU A 591 29.29 -2.43 -37.29
N LEU A 592 28.02 -2.83 -37.26
CA LEU A 592 27.33 -3.36 -36.07
C LEU A 592 27.46 -4.89 -35.92
N GLU A 593 28.31 -5.53 -36.73
CA GLU A 593 28.64 -6.96 -36.67
C GLU A 593 27.44 -7.93 -36.72
N PHE A 594 26.41 -7.60 -37.52
CA PHE A 594 25.21 -8.44 -37.63
C PHE A 594 25.52 -9.87 -38.10
N THR A 595 25.19 -10.85 -37.25
CA THR A 595 25.35 -12.27 -37.56
C THR A 595 24.30 -12.75 -38.56
N SER A 596 24.47 -13.96 -39.10
CA SER A 596 23.44 -14.58 -39.95
C SER A 596 22.10 -14.77 -39.22
N SER A 597 22.13 -15.00 -37.90
CA SER A 597 20.92 -15.09 -37.08
C SER A 597 20.22 -13.74 -36.98
N ASP A 598 20.98 -12.67 -36.86
CA ASP A 598 20.44 -11.31 -36.74
C ASP A 598 19.79 -10.86 -38.04
N LYS A 599 20.43 -11.15 -39.17
CA LYS A 599 19.86 -10.92 -40.51
C LYS A 599 18.57 -11.72 -40.74
N ALA A 600 18.50 -12.95 -40.23
CA ALA A 600 17.29 -13.77 -40.32
C ALA A 600 16.11 -13.14 -39.56
N ALA A 601 16.37 -12.49 -38.41
CA ALA A 601 15.34 -11.80 -37.63
C ALA A 601 14.78 -10.56 -38.36
N LEU A 602 15.60 -9.85 -39.12
CA LEU A 602 15.18 -8.67 -39.90
C LEU A 602 14.47 -9.01 -41.22
N LEU A 603 14.41 -10.28 -41.61
CA LEU A 603 13.86 -10.69 -42.91
C LEU A 603 12.38 -10.32 -43.06
N SER A 604 11.60 -10.46 -41.98
CA SER A 604 10.20 -10.03 -41.90
C SER A 604 10.02 -8.51 -41.76
N GLY A 605 11.03 -7.80 -41.25
CA GLY A 605 11.01 -6.35 -40.94
C GLY A 605 11.58 -5.43 -42.02
N GLY A 606 11.65 -5.89 -43.29
CA GLY A 606 12.06 -5.05 -44.43
C GLY A 606 13.35 -5.48 -45.12
N LEU A 607 14.16 -6.37 -44.54
CA LEU A 607 15.36 -6.90 -45.23
C LEU A 607 14.99 -7.69 -46.49
N GLY A 608 13.84 -8.39 -46.50
CA GLY A 608 13.31 -9.02 -47.71
C GLY A 608 12.96 -8.02 -48.81
N ALA A 609 12.47 -6.82 -48.44
CA ALA A 609 12.21 -5.73 -49.39
C ALA A 609 13.51 -5.20 -49.99
N MET A 610 14.53 -4.97 -49.15
CA MET A 610 15.87 -4.57 -49.60
C MET A 610 16.47 -5.58 -50.60
N GLN A 611 16.41 -6.88 -50.30
CA GLN A 611 16.90 -7.95 -51.18
C GLN A 611 16.17 -7.99 -52.53
N LYS A 612 14.85 -7.80 -52.52
CA LYS A 612 14.05 -7.69 -53.75
C LYS A 612 14.43 -6.46 -54.56
N MET A 613 14.62 -5.33 -53.90
CA MET A 613 15.06 -4.07 -54.51
C MET A 613 16.42 -4.22 -55.19
N GLN A 614 17.40 -4.82 -54.52
CA GLN A 614 18.71 -5.13 -55.11
C GLN A 614 18.57 -5.99 -56.38
N SER A 615 17.74 -7.04 -56.34
CA SER A 615 17.48 -7.89 -57.51
C SER A 615 16.83 -7.13 -58.68
N GLU A 616 16.02 -6.10 -58.42
CA GLU A 616 15.45 -5.26 -59.48
C GLU A 616 16.47 -4.27 -60.05
N ILE A 617 17.34 -3.69 -59.21
CA ILE A 617 18.46 -2.86 -59.65
C ILE A 617 19.39 -3.65 -60.57
N ASP A 618 19.75 -4.89 -60.18
CA ASP A 618 20.62 -5.77 -60.96
C ASP A 618 20.04 -6.11 -62.34
N LYS A 619 18.71 -6.13 -62.51
CA LYS A 619 18.04 -6.35 -63.81
C LYS A 619 18.04 -5.12 -64.70
N LEU A 620 18.16 -3.92 -64.11
CA LEU A 620 18.18 -2.63 -64.80
C LEU A 620 19.60 -2.16 -65.15
N ASN A 621 20.62 -2.86 -64.66
CA ASN A 621 22.04 -2.70 -65.01
C ASN A 621 22.41 -3.71 -66.09
#